data_AF-A0A0C1IBF3-F1
#
_entry.id   AF-A0A0C1IBF3-F1
#
_cell.length_a   1.000
_cell.length_b   1.000
_cell.length_c   1.000
_cell.angle_alpha   90.00
_cell.angle_beta   90.00
_cell.angle_gamma   90.00
#
_symmetry.space_group_name_H-M   'P 1'
#
loop_
_entity.id
_entity.type
_entity.pdbx_description
1 polymer ?
#
loop_
_entity_poly.entity_id
_entity_poly.type
_entity_poly.pdbx_seq_one_letter_code
_entity_poly.pdbx_strand_id
1 'polypeptide(L)'
;MAISKNKLLKNVSGKIGNSLVVRQCGGKTVIAAAPTRRKSRSDPATTKRQERFRAASKYAHFALKDPGRNEIYAAACRGNQKPYHIAIRDYFKAPVLSDLRTSEYHGLAGQPLIVRATDNFMVTRVQFALLAPNGSFMETGEALPDINGVDWVYITLVNNRSLKGTLIRVTAEDLAKNKTTLEVVL
;
A
#
# COMPACT_ATOMS: atom_id res chain seq x y z
N MET A 1 9.53 -12.83 -28.60
CA MET A 1 9.31 -11.41 -28.93
C MET A 1 10.57 -10.91 -29.61
N ALA A 2 10.49 -10.39 -30.82
CA ALA A 2 11.64 -9.87 -31.55
C ALA A 2 11.59 -8.34 -31.60
N ILE A 3 12.70 -7.67 -31.26
CA ILE A 3 12.87 -6.22 -31.42
C ILE A 3 13.54 -6.02 -32.78
N SER A 4 12.79 -5.50 -33.74
CA SER A 4 13.28 -5.28 -35.10
C SER A 4 13.77 -3.84 -35.26
N LYS A 5 14.97 -3.66 -35.84
CA LYS A 5 15.48 -2.34 -36.28
C LYS A 5 15.07 -2.03 -37.73
N ASN A 6 13.95 -2.58 -38.20
CA ASN A 6 13.49 -2.38 -39.57
C ASN A 6 12.81 -0.99 -39.72
N LYS A 7 13.40 -0.12 -40.55
CA LYS A 7 12.91 1.24 -40.82
C LYS A 7 11.50 1.26 -41.43
N LEU A 8 11.10 0.22 -42.16
CA LEU A 8 9.78 0.13 -42.81
C LEU A 8 8.62 0.03 -41.81
N LEU A 9 8.88 -0.50 -40.62
CA LEU A 9 7.87 -0.69 -39.56
C LEU A 9 7.95 0.40 -38.48
N LYS A 10 8.79 1.41 -38.69
CA LYS A 10 8.95 2.54 -37.77
C LYS A 10 7.67 3.38 -37.81
N ASN A 11 7.10 3.68 -36.63
CA ASN A 11 5.85 4.42 -36.46
C ASN A 11 4.58 3.75 -37.02
N VAL A 12 4.66 2.51 -37.51
CA VAL A 12 3.49 1.75 -37.93
C VAL A 12 2.99 0.90 -36.77
N SER A 13 1.68 0.83 -36.58
CA SER A 13 1.02 -0.05 -35.60
C SER A 13 -0.20 -0.70 -36.23
N GLY A 14 -0.43 -1.98 -35.94
CA GLY A 14 -1.57 -2.70 -36.48
C GLY A 14 -1.36 -4.20 -36.56
N LYS A 15 -2.39 -4.89 -37.00
CA LYS A 15 -2.37 -6.33 -37.25
C LYS A 15 -1.89 -6.59 -38.68
N ILE A 16 -0.89 -7.46 -38.84
CA ILE A 16 -0.44 -7.94 -40.15
C ILE A 16 -1.01 -9.34 -40.33
N GLY A 17 -2.04 -9.44 -41.17
CA GLY A 17 -2.80 -10.67 -41.38
C GLY A 17 -3.42 -11.20 -40.07
N ASN A 18 -3.41 -12.52 -39.90
CA ASN A 18 -3.93 -13.18 -38.69
C ASN A 18 -2.85 -13.69 -37.73
N SER A 19 -1.57 -13.53 -38.06
CA SER A 19 -0.47 -14.14 -37.33
C SER A 19 0.39 -13.13 -36.55
N LEU A 20 0.44 -11.86 -36.95
CA LEU A 20 1.35 -10.87 -36.35
C LEU A 20 0.65 -9.57 -35.97
N VAL A 21 1.17 -8.92 -34.93
CA VAL A 21 0.82 -7.56 -34.51
C VAL A 21 2.10 -6.76 -34.32
N VAL A 22 2.12 -5.57 -34.90
CA VAL A 22 3.18 -4.57 -34.72
C VAL A 22 2.67 -3.49 -33.77
N ARG A 23 3.46 -3.19 -32.74
CA ARG A 23 3.15 -2.12 -31.78
C ARG A 23 4.39 -1.32 -31.43
N GLN A 24 4.20 -0.04 -31.12
CA GLN A 24 5.25 0.84 -30.64
C GLN A 24 5.18 0.88 -29.10
N CYS A 25 6.29 0.56 -28.44
CA CYS A 25 6.37 0.57 -26.98
C CYS A 25 7.70 1.21 -26.56
N GLY A 26 7.65 2.33 -25.85
CA GLY A 26 8.84 3.04 -25.37
C GLY A 26 9.82 3.42 -26.50
N GLY A 27 9.31 3.90 -27.64
CA GLY A 27 10.11 4.27 -28.81
C GLY A 27 10.70 3.09 -29.61
N LYS A 28 10.38 1.84 -29.23
CA LYS A 28 10.83 0.63 -29.92
C LYS A 28 9.67 -0.03 -30.67
N THR A 29 9.96 -0.57 -31.85
CA THR A 29 9.02 -1.39 -32.63
C THR A 29 9.07 -2.84 -32.16
N VAL A 30 7.93 -3.34 -31.69
CA VAL A 30 7.77 -4.70 -31.16
C VAL A 30 6.86 -5.49 -32.09
N ILE A 31 7.35 -6.64 -32.55
CA ILE A 31 6.57 -7.60 -33.35
C ILE A 31 6.24 -8.80 -32.45
N ALA A 32 4.95 -9.14 -32.39
CA ALA A 32 4.42 -10.25 -31.60
C ALA A 32 3.43 -11.09 -32.42
N ALA A 33 3.22 -12.33 -32.00
CA ALA A 33 2.14 -13.14 -32.54
C ALA A 33 0.79 -12.47 -32.26
N ALA A 34 -0.13 -12.57 -33.21
CA ALA A 34 -1.47 -12.03 -33.05
C ALA A 34 -2.21 -12.78 -31.92
N PRO A 35 -2.95 -12.06 -31.06
CA PRO A 35 -3.66 -12.68 -29.96
C PRO A 35 -4.78 -13.59 -30.49
N THR A 36 -4.86 -14.80 -29.95
CA THR A 36 -5.96 -15.74 -30.20
C THR A 36 -6.94 -15.72 -29.03
N ARG A 37 -8.24 -15.86 -29.31
CA ARG A 37 -9.27 -15.88 -28.27
C ARG A 37 -9.12 -17.18 -27.48
N ARG A 38 -8.81 -17.06 -26.18
CA ARG A 38 -8.70 -18.23 -25.28
C ARG A 38 -10.10 -18.81 -25.05
N LYS A 39 -10.26 -20.12 -25.26
CA LYS A 39 -11.55 -20.84 -25.09
C LYS A 39 -11.86 -21.24 -23.64
N SER A 40 -10.90 -21.14 -22.71
CA SER A 40 -11.05 -21.64 -21.34
C SER A 40 -11.79 -20.67 -20.43
N ARG A 41 -12.68 -21.20 -19.57
CA ARG A 41 -13.32 -20.49 -18.46
C ARG A 41 -12.24 -19.92 -17.51
N SER A 42 -12.43 -18.70 -17.02
CA SER A 42 -11.48 -18.08 -16.09
C SER A 42 -11.46 -18.84 -14.77
N ASP A 43 -10.26 -19.25 -14.36
CA ASP A 43 -10.00 -19.84 -13.04
C ASP A 43 -10.42 -18.86 -11.92
N PRO A 44 -11.08 -19.31 -10.83
CA PRO A 44 -11.51 -18.45 -9.72
C PRO A 44 -10.41 -17.53 -9.16
N ALA A 45 -9.16 -18.01 -9.06
CA ALA A 45 -8.04 -17.19 -8.61
C ALA A 45 -7.69 -16.07 -9.61
N THR A 46 -7.96 -16.29 -10.90
CA THR A 46 -7.83 -15.28 -11.94
C THR A 46 -8.94 -14.23 -11.85
N THR A 47 -10.18 -14.64 -11.57
CA THR A 47 -11.31 -13.72 -11.35
C THR A 47 -11.04 -12.78 -10.17
N LYS A 48 -10.60 -13.31 -9.02
CA LYS A 48 -10.29 -12.49 -7.82
C LYS A 48 -9.19 -11.46 -8.10
N ARG A 49 -8.17 -11.81 -8.88
CA ARG A 49 -7.10 -10.89 -9.30
C ARG A 49 -7.64 -9.77 -10.20
N GLN A 50 -8.53 -10.10 -11.15
CA GLN A 50 -9.17 -9.12 -12.04
C GLN A 50 -10.06 -8.15 -11.27
N GLU A 51 -10.85 -8.66 -10.32
CA GLU A 51 -11.70 -7.83 -9.46
C GLU A 51 -10.87 -6.87 -8.61
N ARG A 52 -9.81 -7.38 -7.97
CA ARG A 52 -8.89 -6.55 -7.17
C ARG A 52 -8.22 -5.47 -8.02
N PHE A 53 -7.80 -5.80 -9.24
CA PHE A 53 -7.23 -4.84 -10.18
C PHE A 53 -8.26 -3.80 -10.67
N ARG A 54 -9.51 -4.21 -10.86
CA ARG A 54 -10.61 -3.30 -11.20
C ARG A 54 -10.89 -2.33 -10.07
N ALA A 55 -10.85 -2.78 -8.82
CA ALA A 55 -10.97 -1.93 -7.64
C ALA A 55 -9.79 -0.93 -7.54
N ALA A 56 -8.55 -1.41 -7.71
CA ALA A 56 -7.36 -0.56 -7.73
C ALA A 56 -7.43 0.55 -8.80
N SER A 57 -7.85 0.17 -10.02
CA SER A 57 -8.02 1.13 -11.13
C SER A 57 -9.07 2.19 -10.83
N LYS A 58 -10.18 1.81 -10.18
CA LYS A 58 -11.22 2.75 -9.73
C LYS A 58 -10.66 3.69 -8.66
N TYR A 59 -10.01 3.15 -7.63
CA TYR A 59 -9.38 3.92 -6.57
C TYR A 59 -8.43 4.97 -7.15
N ALA A 60 -7.48 4.56 -8.00
CA ALA A 60 -6.51 5.47 -8.60
C ALA A 60 -7.19 6.58 -9.42
N HIS A 61 -8.25 6.27 -10.17
CA HIS A 61 -9.00 7.30 -10.87
C HIS A 61 -9.66 8.33 -9.94
N PHE A 62 -10.24 7.90 -8.82
CA PHE A 62 -10.85 8.82 -7.86
C PHE A 62 -9.81 9.57 -7.03
N ALA A 63 -8.72 8.90 -6.63
CA ALA A 63 -7.64 9.51 -5.87
C ALA A 63 -6.99 10.67 -6.63
N LEU A 64 -6.86 10.59 -7.96
CA LEU A 64 -6.31 11.68 -8.76
C LEU A 64 -7.28 12.84 -9.04
N LYS A 65 -8.58 12.66 -8.78
CA LYS A 65 -9.54 13.78 -8.85
C LYS A 65 -9.44 14.71 -7.65
N ASP A 66 -8.93 14.19 -6.54
CA ASP A 66 -8.63 14.95 -5.34
C ASP A 66 -7.27 15.65 -5.55
N PRO A 67 -7.22 17.00 -5.55
CA PRO A 67 -6.00 17.74 -5.85
C PRO A 67 -4.88 17.46 -4.84
N GLY A 68 -5.20 17.35 -3.55
CA GLY A 68 -4.20 17.09 -2.52
C GLY A 68 -3.56 15.72 -2.68
N ARG A 69 -4.36 14.67 -2.96
CA ARG A 69 -3.81 13.33 -3.23
C ARG A 69 -3.02 13.27 -4.53
N ASN A 70 -3.49 13.96 -5.58
CA ASN A 70 -2.79 14.01 -6.86
C ASN A 70 -1.40 14.64 -6.71
N GLU A 71 -1.28 15.74 -5.97
CA GLU A 71 0.00 16.39 -5.70
C GLU A 71 0.98 15.46 -4.97
N ILE A 72 0.53 14.75 -3.93
CA ILE A 72 1.36 13.78 -3.20
C ILE A 72 1.85 12.67 -4.14
N TYR A 73 0.97 12.10 -4.96
CA TYR A 73 1.35 11.05 -5.92
C TYR A 73 2.25 11.58 -7.06
N ALA A 74 2.04 12.82 -7.50
CA ALA A 74 2.85 13.46 -8.53
C ALA A 74 4.27 13.75 -8.04
N ALA A 75 4.42 14.22 -6.80
CA ALA A 75 5.72 14.45 -6.18
C ALA A 75 6.56 13.16 -6.07
N ALA A 76 5.91 12.01 -5.89
CA ALA A 76 6.57 10.71 -5.80
C ALA A 76 6.94 10.08 -7.16
N CYS A 77 6.50 10.65 -8.28
CA CYS A 77 6.78 10.10 -9.60
C CYS A 77 8.26 10.28 -9.97
N ARG A 78 8.90 9.21 -10.45
CA ARG A 78 10.29 9.25 -10.93
C ARG A 78 10.36 8.90 -12.41
N GLY A 79 11.11 9.69 -13.18
CA GLY A 79 11.28 9.48 -14.62
C GLY A 79 9.95 9.55 -15.37
N ASN A 80 9.58 8.49 -16.09
CA ASN A 80 8.36 8.43 -16.90
C ASN A 80 7.17 7.77 -16.18
N GLN A 81 7.17 7.78 -14.84
CA GLN A 81 6.06 7.28 -14.04
C GLN A 81 4.90 8.28 -14.03
N LYS A 82 3.68 7.75 -13.98
CA LYS A 82 2.46 8.56 -13.86
C LYS A 82 1.89 8.43 -12.44
N PRO A 83 1.29 9.49 -11.87
CA PRO A 83 0.66 9.45 -10.55
C PRO A 83 -0.32 8.28 -10.40
N TYR A 84 -1.04 7.99 -11.48
CA TYR A 84 -1.97 6.86 -11.59
C TYR A 84 -1.33 5.50 -11.25
N HIS A 85 -0.12 5.25 -11.75
CA HIS A 85 0.59 3.99 -11.50
C HIS A 85 1.10 3.90 -10.05
N ILE A 86 1.44 5.04 -9.44
CA ILE A 86 1.85 5.09 -8.03
C ILE A 86 0.65 4.79 -7.13
N ALA A 87 -0.50 5.41 -7.38
CA ALA A 87 -1.74 5.14 -6.65
C ALA A 87 -2.21 3.68 -6.76
N ILE A 88 -2.05 3.05 -7.94
CA ILE A 88 -2.30 1.62 -8.09
C ILE A 88 -1.34 0.80 -7.21
N ARG A 89 -0.05 1.14 -7.19
CA ARG A 89 0.94 0.42 -6.38
C ARG A 89 0.60 0.52 -4.89
N ASP A 90 0.20 1.71 -4.45
CA ASP A 90 -0.24 2.01 -3.08
C ASP A 90 -1.41 1.12 -2.68
N TYR A 91 -2.47 1.09 -3.48
CA TYR A 91 -3.65 0.26 -3.22
C TYR A 91 -3.35 -1.24 -2.99
N PHE A 92 -2.30 -1.78 -3.61
CA PHE A 92 -2.00 -3.21 -3.51
C PHE A 92 -1.22 -3.63 -2.27
N LYS A 93 -0.62 -2.68 -1.55
CA LYS A 93 0.32 -2.96 -0.47
C LYS A 93 -0.13 -2.22 0.78
N ALA A 94 -0.32 -2.98 1.85
CA ALA A 94 -0.67 -2.43 3.15
C ALA A 94 0.61 -2.04 3.91
N PRO A 95 0.51 -1.12 4.90
CA PRO A 95 1.63 -0.77 5.75
C PRO A 95 2.10 -1.98 6.55
N VAL A 96 3.36 -2.01 6.93
CA VAL A 96 3.98 -3.04 7.75
C VAL A 96 4.33 -2.46 9.11
N LEU A 97 3.81 -3.08 10.15
CA LEU A 97 4.15 -2.80 11.55
C LEU A 97 5.26 -3.75 12.00
N SER A 98 6.25 -3.20 12.69
CA SER A 98 7.38 -3.94 13.26
C SER A 98 7.89 -3.26 14.52
N ASP A 99 8.69 -3.98 15.31
CA ASP A 99 9.46 -3.41 16.42
C ASP A 99 8.63 -2.55 17.39
N LEU A 100 7.60 -3.17 17.99
CA LEU A 100 6.82 -2.52 19.05
C LEU A 100 7.65 -2.51 20.34
N ARG A 101 8.17 -1.34 20.70
CA ARG A 101 8.98 -1.10 21.88
C ARG A 101 8.08 -0.65 23.03
N THR A 102 8.05 -1.47 24.08
CA THR A 102 7.25 -1.27 25.29
C THR A 102 8.11 -1.16 26.54
N SER A 103 9.44 -1.16 26.39
CA SER A 103 10.42 -1.21 27.49
C SER A 103 10.31 -0.03 28.46
N GLU A 104 9.91 1.15 27.99
CA GLU A 104 9.76 2.36 28.82
C GLU A 104 8.37 2.48 29.45
N TYR A 105 7.45 1.58 29.11
CA TYR A 105 6.12 1.55 29.68
C TYR A 105 6.08 0.65 30.91
N HIS A 106 5.77 1.24 32.05
CA HIS A 106 5.68 0.59 33.36
C HIS A 106 4.26 0.68 33.95
N GLY A 107 3.27 1.01 33.12
CA GLY A 107 1.87 1.10 33.53
C GLY A 107 1.45 2.46 34.09
N LEU A 108 2.25 3.51 33.88
CA LEU A 108 1.87 4.87 34.25
C LEU A 108 1.45 5.67 33.02
N ALA A 109 0.58 6.65 33.24
CA ALA A 109 0.26 7.67 32.25
C ALA A 109 1.48 8.54 31.96
N GLY A 110 1.56 9.08 30.76
CA GLY A 110 2.68 9.92 30.30
C GLY A 110 3.89 9.14 29.79
N GLN A 111 3.79 7.82 29.66
CA GLN A 111 4.90 6.97 29.21
C GLN A 111 4.79 6.65 27.72
N PRO A 112 5.91 6.56 27.00
CA PRO A 112 5.90 6.34 25.57
C PRO A 112 5.74 4.86 25.21
N LEU A 113 4.96 4.62 24.16
CA LEU A 113 4.92 3.38 23.39
C LEU A 113 5.34 3.71 21.97
N ILE A 114 6.33 2.98 21.45
CA ILE A 114 6.94 3.27 20.15
C ILE A 114 6.75 2.08 19.22
N VAL A 115 6.30 2.32 17.99
CA VAL A 115 6.19 1.27 16.97
C VAL A 115 6.79 1.75 15.66
N ARG A 116 7.44 0.85 14.94
CA ARG A 116 7.88 1.14 13.58
C ARG A 116 6.79 0.80 12.58
N ALA A 117 6.35 1.79 11.82
CA ALA A 117 5.37 1.63 10.75
C ALA A 117 5.97 2.10 9.42
N THR A 118 6.07 1.18 8.46
CA THR A 118 6.64 1.47 7.14
C THR A 118 5.66 1.10 6.04
N ASP A 119 5.70 1.83 4.93
CA ASP A 119 4.89 1.54 3.77
C ASP A 119 5.66 1.82 2.48
N ASN A 120 5.22 1.28 1.34
CA ASN A 120 5.84 1.59 0.04
C ASN A 120 5.53 2.99 -0.47
N PHE A 121 4.58 3.69 0.14
CA PHE A 121 4.25 5.07 -0.19
C PHE A 121 4.28 5.94 1.06
N MET A 122 3.29 5.81 1.95
CA MET A 122 3.26 6.55 3.21
C MET A 122 2.26 5.95 4.19
N VAL A 123 2.64 5.96 5.47
CA VAL A 123 1.71 5.72 6.58
C VAL A 123 1.06 7.06 6.94
N THR A 124 -0.27 7.10 7.00
CA THR A 124 -1.03 8.33 7.28
C THR A 124 -1.51 8.41 8.72
N ARG A 125 -1.73 7.26 9.37
CA ARG A 125 -2.26 7.19 10.73
C ARG A 125 -1.77 5.94 11.41
N VAL A 126 -1.37 6.06 12.67
CA VAL A 126 -1.11 4.93 13.57
C VAL A 126 -1.91 5.14 14.84
N GLN A 127 -2.70 4.14 15.22
CA GLN A 127 -3.56 4.18 16.39
C GLN A 127 -3.17 3.07 17.36
N PHE A 128 -3.04 3.43 18.63
CA PHE A 128 -2.85 2.51 19.73
C PHE A 128 -4.17 2.28 20.45
N ALA A 129 -4.39 1.06 20.90
CA ALA A 129 -5.47 0.67 21.80
C ALA A 129 -4.89 -0.27 22.86
N LEU A 130 -5.13 0.05 24.12
CA LEU A 130 -4.72 -0.76 25.25
C LEU A 130 -5.95 -1.43 25.85
N LEU A 131 -5.84 -2.73 26.09
CA LEU A 131 -6.88 -3.53 26.73
C LEU A 131 -6.28 -4.20 27.97
N ALA A 132 -7.05 -4.21 29.05
CA ALA A 132 -6.69 -4.87 30.28
C ALA A 132 -6.67 -6.40 30.09
N PRO A 133 -6.05 -7.18 31.00
CA PRO A 133 -5.96 -8.63 30.89
C PRO A 133 -7.31 -9.37 30.80
N ASN A 134 -8.37 -8.75 31.30
CA ASN A 134 -9.75 -9.27 31.20
C ASN A 134 -10.45 -8.91 29.87
N GLY A 135 -9.75 -8.27 28.94
CA GLY A 135 -10.29 -7.80 27.66
C GLY A 135 -11.05 -6.48 27.73
N SER A 136 -11.15 -5.83 28.90
CA SER A 136 -11.78 -4.52 29.01
C SER A 136 -10.92 -3.44 28.35
N PHE A 137 -11.57 -2.53 27.64
CA PHE A 137 -10.90 -1.43 26.96
C PHE A 137 -10.40 -0.40 27.99
N MET A 138 -9.12 -0.04 27.90
CA MET A 138 -8.50 0.93 28.80
C MET A 138 -8.39 2.31 28.16
N GLU A 139 -7.74 2.38 27.01
CA GLU A 139 -7.52 3.64 26.30
C GLU A 139 -7.26 3.42 24.81
N THR A 140 -7.44 4.48 24.02
CA THR A 140 -6.98 4.56 22.63
C THR A 140 -6.50 5.97 22.33
N GLY A 141 -5.56 6.07 21.42
CA GLY A 141 -5.19 7.35 20.84
C GLY A 141 -4.33 7.19 19.60
N GLU A 142 -4.12 8.31 18.93
CA GLU A 142 -3.27 8.38 17.75
C GLU A 142 -1.82 8.61 18.18
N ALA A 143 -0.90 7.89 17.55
CA ALA A 143 0.52 8.14 17.67
C ALA A 143 0.93 9.28 16.74
N LEU A 144 1.98 9.98 17.14
CA LEU A 144 2.63 11.00 16.31
C LEU A 144 3.88 10.42 15.66
N PRO A 145 4.18 10.77 14.40
CA PRO A 145 5.41 10.33 13.75
C PRO A 145 6.62 10.95 14.45
N ASP A 146 7.65 10.15 14.68
CA ASP A 146 8.94 10.61 15.19
C ASP A 146 9.78 11.28 14.07
N ILE A 147 10.83 12.00 14.45
CA ILE A 147 11.72 12.72 13.54
C ILE A 147 12.42 11.81 12.52
N ASN A 148 12.57 10.52 12.84
CA ASN A 148 13.16 9.54 11.93
C ASN A 148 12.23 9.13 10.78
N GLY A 149 10.94 9.52 10.83
CA GLY A 149 9.95 9.31 9.77
C GLY A 149 9.44 7.86 9.62
N VAL A 150 9.83 6.94 10.50
CA VAL A 150 9.44 5.51 10.45
C VAL A 150 8.90 5.00 11.78
N ASP A 151 9.32 5.59 12.89
CA ASP A 151 8.83 5.25 14.21
C ASP A 151 7.68 6.22 14.57
N TRP A 152 6.70 5.70 15.32
CA TRP A 152 5.52 6.41 15.75
C TRP A 152 5.40 6.29 17.26
N VAL A 153 5.20 7.41 17.93
CA VAL A 153 5.21 7.52 19.39
C VAL A 153 3.80 7.83 19.88
N TYR A 154 3.29 6.98 20.77
CA TYR A 154 2.07 7.22 21.52
C TYR A 154 2.41 7.45 22.99
N ILE A 155 1.78 8.46 23.61
CA ILE A 155 1.91 8.73 25.04
C ILE A 155 0.66 8.22 25.74
N THR A 156 0.84 7.32 26.72
CA THR A 156 -0.27 6.76 27.49
C THR A 156 -1.00 7.83 28.28
N LEU A 157 -2.32 7.70 28.39
CA LEU A 157 -3.19 8.67 29.05
C LEU A 157 -3.67 8.19 30.41
N VAL A 158 -3.67 6.87 30.65
CA VAL A 158 -4.28 6.26 31.83
C VAL A 158 -3.27 5.39 32.57
N ASN A 159 -3.29 5.47 33.90
CA ASN A 159 -2.51 4.56 34.75
C ASN A 159 -3.09 3.14 34.65
N ASN A 160 -2.24 2.20 34.24
CA ASN A 160 -2.50 0.77 34.21
C ASN A 160 -1.90 0.07 35.44
N ARG A 161 -2.77 -0.25 36.40
CA ARG A 161 -2.37 -0.99 37.62
C ARG A 161 -2.06 -2.47 37.37
N SER A 162 -2.40 -3.01 36.20
CA SER A 162 -2.29 -4.42 35.84
C SER A 162 -1.46 -4.59 34.57
N LEU A 163 -0.18 -4.21 34.63
CA LEU A 163 0.72 -4.24 33.47
C LEU A 163 0.79 -5.63 32.82
N LYS A 164 0.97 -6.69 33.64
CA LYS A 164 1.05 -8.07 33.17
C LYS A 164 -0.28 -8.54 32.58
N GLY A 165 -0.25 -9.05 31.36
CA GLY A 165 -1.41 -9.49 30.60
C GLY A 165 -2.11 -8.37 29.81
N THR A 166 -1.59 -7.14 29.84
CA THR A 166 -2.16 -6.04 29.05
C THR A 166 -1.92 -6.28 27.58
N LEU A 167 -2.97 -6.19 26.77
CA LEU A 167 -2.90 -6.30 25.32
C LEU A 167 -2.73 -4.90 24.71
N ILE A 168 -1.61 -4.67 24.05
CA ILE A 168 -1.38 -3.50 23.21
C ILE A 168 -1.70 -3.88 21.77
N ARG A 169 -2.71 -3.21 21.20
CA ARG A 169 -3.08 -3.31 19.79
C ARG A 169 -2.67 -2.03 19.07
N VAL A 170 -1.92 -2.18 18.00
CA VAL A 170 -1.50 -1.08 17.12
C VAL A 170 -2.11 -1.28 15.75
N THR A 171 -2.71 -0.25 15.17
CA THR A 171 -3.26 -0.28 13.82
C THR A 171 -2.66 0.85 12.98
N ALA A 172 -1.99 0.51 11.88
CA ALA A 172 -1.49 1.46 10.90
C ALA A 172 -2.42 1.53 9.69
N GLU A 173 -2.57 2.73 9.11
CA GLU A 173 -3.37 3.01 7.92
C GLU A 173 -2.55 3.83 6.90
N ASP A 174 -2.54 3.41 5.64
CA ASP A 174 -1.89 4.12 4.54
C ASP A 174 -2.85 5.12 3.82
N LEU A 175 -2.35 5.79 2.78
CA LEU A 175 -3.15 6.74 2.01
C LEU A 175 -4.28 6.07 1.21
N ALA A 176 -4.08 4.83 0.78
CA ALA A 176 -5.07 3.98 0.13
C ALA A 176 -6.07 3.34 1.09
N LYS A 177 -6.00 3.65 2.39
CA LYS A 177 -6.86 3.12 3.46
C LYS A 177 -6.69 1.62 3.72
N ASN A 178 -5.58 1.02 3.29
CA ASN A 178 -5.21 -0.31 3.76
C ASN A 178 -4.79 -0.24 5.22
N LYS A 179 -5.10 -1.30 5.96
CA LYS A 179 -4.83 -1.39 7.40
C LYS A 179 -4.03 -2.63 7.73
N THR A 180 -3.14 -2.48 8.70
CA THR A 180 -2.41 -3.58 9.31
C THR A 180 -2.46 -3.43 10.82
N THR A 181 -2.69 -4.53 11.51
CA THR A 181 -2.76 -4.57 12.97
C THR A 181 -1.64 -5.43 13.53
N LEU A 182 -1.02 -4.97 14.61
CA LEU A 182 -0.06 -5.71 15.42
C LEU A 182 -0.57 -5.76 16.85
N GLU A 183 -0.46 -6.92 17.49
CA GLU A 183 -0.88 -7.15 18.87
C GLU A 183 0.27 -7.75 19.67
N VAL A 184 0.49 -7.23 20.88
CA VAL A 184 1.47 -7.74 21.84
C VAL A 184 0.85 -7.73 23.23
N VAL A 185 1.09 -8.81 23.97
CA VAL A 185 0.72 -8.93 25.38
C VAL A 185 1.96 -8.67 26.24
N LEU A 186 1.81 -7.83 27.28
CA LEU A 186 2.85 -7.52 28.26
C LEU A 186 2.96 -8.55 29.39
#